data_AF-A0A416R4L7-F1
#
_entry.id   AF-A0A416R4L7-F1
#
_cell.length_a   1.000
_cell.length_b   1.000
_cell.length_c   1.000
_cell.angle_alpha   90.00
_cell.angle_beta   90.00
_cell.angle_gamma   90.00
#
_symmetry.space_group_name_H-M   'P 1'
#
loop_
_entity.id
_entity.type
_entity.pdbx_description
1 polymer ?
#
loop_
_entity_poly.entity_id
_entity_poly.type
_entity_poly.pdbx_seq_one_letter_code
_entity_poly.pdbx_strand_id
1 'polypeptide(L)'
;MTLGQRIRERRETLGLSQEQIAEKMGVSRQAVGKWESDDARPSTDNLLRLAALLEMEVQELAAGEPAPPPRKAFPWRWTALGFAGLSLVLALALLLSLGGPGAGEPGPEGTDGSGQSGPVSQETPEAISLSRERLYDFTPVLTENTPAGEALPEGWEDQVLCELPLGEGTLRAVAVPSAGQGEDPSQYDLWAVARARPDDPWIALCRFGENCERPGELQSALFLSTLGYDRGWRLALPASAWNGEDHAAFSYYFAPDGAGWPAMVFTADSGCTERDLDGDGERELVSLCTYDWGQILEIYDRAGDGFYRYSLQMDGASQGLGLDETGFYQLADPEGPRFSKLVDSALVRSDLAGTGGDPTWDTLTPDVMDVTVSFVYDQFSHGRDPDAVPGLDSLGRAMPTDRQYARMALQCLYDLTGWKPDSVWCLATEFDVLFSLYEDGFSNRSYLSFGKCFDGEQIPALSLTWAEQEDWSPLSAARAAEHLGTQGLTGTELAQAWYDRLPFLSGGPIADRGFGPYGDPALFLDDGRTYRVQTDDALHVLTYLQGPYPKDFQG
;
A
#
# COMPACT_ATOMS: atom_id res chain seq x y z
N MET A 1 -36.99 -12.84 0.81
CA MET A 1 -36.06 -13.87 0.29
C MET A 1 -34.83 -13.17 -0.25
N THR A 2 -33.68 -13.44 0.36
CA THR A 2 -32.39 -12.79 0.06
C THR A 2 -31.74 -13.39 -1.18
N LEU A 3 -30.66 -12.77 -1.65
CA LEU A 3 -29.86 -13.27 -2.78
C LEU A 3 -29.27 -14.65 -2.46
N GLY A 4 -28.66 -14.82 -1.29
CA GLY A 4 -28.07 -16.09 -0.87
C GLY A 4 -29.07 -17.24 -0.79
N GLN A 5 -30.27 -16.95 -0.28
CA GLN A 5 -31.36 -17.92 -0.24
C GLN A 5 -31.76 -18.40 -1.65
N ARG A 6 -31.75 -17.53 -2.67
CA ARG A 6 -32.09 -17.91 -4.06
C ARG A 6 -31.03 -18.75 -4.71
N ILE A 7 -29.78 -18.36 -4.51
CA ILE A 7 -28.62 -19.13 -4.99
C ILE A 7 -28.73 -20.56 -4.46
N ARG A 8 -28.98 -20.69 -3.15
CA ARG A 8 -29.13 -21.98 -2.48
C ARG A 8 -30.34 -22.77 -3.00
N GLU A 9 -31.52 -22.17 -3.04
CA GLU A 9 -32.74 -22.85 -3.49
C GLU A 9 -32.63 -23.33 -4.94
N ARG A 10 -32.07 -22.50 -5.82
CA ARG A 10 -31.89 -22.86 -7.23
C ARG A 10 -30.82 -23.92 -7.41
N ARG A 11 -29.70 -23.82 -6.68
CA ARG A 11 -28.67 -24.87 -6.65
C ARG A 11 -29.26 -26.22 -6.23
N GLU A 12 -30.02 -26.24 -5.14
CA GLU A 12 -30.65 -27.47 -4.60
C GLU A 12 -31.68 -28.04 -5.58
N THR A 13 -32.44 -27.18 -6.27
CA THR A 13 -33.40 -27.59 -7.33
C THR A 13 -32.69 -28.25 -8.52
N LEU A 14 -31.49 -27.78 -8.87
CA LEU A 14 -30.67 -28.35 -9.96
C LEU A 14 -29.85 -29.57 -9.50
N GLY A 15 -29.95 -29.98 -8.24
CA GLY A 15 -29.20 -31.13 -7.69
C GLY A 15 -27.69 -30.90 -7.60
N LEU A 16 -27.24 -29.64 -7.57
CA LEU A 16 -25.83 -29.27 -7.53
C LEU A 16 -25.33 -29.12 -6.08
N SER A 17 -24.10 -29.53 -5.80
CA SER A 17 -23.40 -29.21 -4.55
C SER A 17 -22.75 -27.82 -4.63
N GLN A 18 -22.43 -27.22 -3.48
CA GLN A 18 -21.65 -25.97 -3.44
C GLN A 18 -20.29 -26.15 -4.13
N GLU A 19 -19.68 -27.33 -3.99
CA GLU A 19 -18.45 -27.75 -4.68
C GLU A 19 -18.60 -27.66 -6.21
N GLN A 20 -19.71 -28.18 -6.75
CA GLN A 20 -19.95 -28.23 -8.19
C GLN A 20 -20.25 -26.87 -8.80
N ILE A 21 -20.89 -25.97 -8.04
CA ILE A 21 -21.02 -24.58 -8.46
C ILE A 21 -19.66 -23.89 -8.44
N ALA A 22 -18.90 -24.07 -7.36
CA ALA A 22 -17.57 -23.49 -7.21
C ALA A 22 -16.62 -23.88 -8.35
N GLU A 23 -16.55 -25.17 -8.67
CA GLU A 23 -15.75 -25.72 -9.77
C GLU A 23 -16.15 -25.14 -11.13
N LYS A 24 -17.45 -25.10 -11.45
CA LYS A 24 -17.95 -24.56 -12.73
C LYS A 24 -17.77 -23.04 -12.85
N MET A 25 -17.73 -22.34 -11.73
CA MET A 25 -17.55 -20.90 -11.66
C MET A 25 -16.07 -20.49 -11.57
N GLY A 26 -15.16 -21.42 -11.26
CA GLY A 26 -13.74 -21.11 -11.01
C GLY A 26 -13.55 -20.28 -9.74
N VAL A 27 -14.37 -20.52 -8.71
CA VAL A 27 -14.30 -19.83 -7.40
C VAL A 27 -14.17 -20.85 -6.28
N SER A 28 -13.85 -20.43 -5.06
CA SER A 28 -13.78 -21.35 -3.93
C SER A 28 -15.18 -21.81 -3.47
N ARG A 29 -15.28 -23.04 -2.95
CA ARG A 29 -16.49 -23.56 -2.29
C ARG A 29 -17.00 -22.63 -1.18
N GLN A 30 -16.06 -22.00 -0.46
CA GLN A 30 -16.36 -21.05 0.61
C GLN A 30 -16.98 -19.76 0.06
N ALA A 31 -16.59 -19.29 -1.13
CA ALA A 31 -17.23 -18.15 -1.77
C ALA A 31 -18.71 -18.43 -2.04
N VAL A 32 -19.03 -19.61 -2.61
CA VAL A 32 -20.42 -20.06 -2.82
C VAL A 32 -21.16 -20.17 -1.48
N GLY A 33 -20.50 -20.72 -0.45
CA GLY A 33 -21.05 -20.79 0.90
C GLY A 33 -21.38 -19.41 1.50
N LYS A 34 -20.47 -18.43 1.36
CA LYS A 34 -20.66 -17.04 1.80
C LYS A 34 -21.76 -16.32 1.00
N TRP A 35 -21.90 -16.62 -0.28
CA TRP A 35 -23.00 -16.11 -1.09
C TRP A 35 -24.33 -16.66 -0.59
N GLU A 36 -24.42 -17.98 -0.35
CA GLU A 36 -25.62 -18.64 0.14
C GLU A 36 -26.03 -18.24 1.56
N SER A 37 -25.08 -17.83 2.40
CA SER A 37 -25.33 -17.33 3.76
C SER A 37 -25.53 -15.81 3.84
N ASP A 38 -25.46 -15.10 2.70
CA ASP A 38 -25.45 -13.63 2.61
C ASP A 38 -24.28 -12.94 3.36
N ASP A 39 -23.22 -13.69 3.71
CA ASP A 39 -22.00 -13.16 4.35
C ASP A 39 -21.10 -12.40 3.36
N ALA A 40 -21.27 -12.64 2.06
CA ALA A 40 -20.63 -11.89 0.99
C ALA A 40 -21.56 -11.85 -0.24
N ARG A 41 -21.42 -10.83 -1.07
CA ARG A 41 -22.13 -10.77 -2.37
C ARG A 41 -21.20 -11.21 -3.51
N PRO A 42 -21.71 -11.90 -4.55
CA PRO A 42 -20.92 -12.15 -5.76
C PRO A 42 -20.59 -10.82 -6.44
N SER A 43 -19.41 -10.71 -7.06
CA SER A 43 -19.09 -9.60 -7.98
C SER A 43 -20.06 -9.59 -9.17
N THR A 44 -20.15 -8.48 -9.90
CA THR A 44 -21.04 -8.38 -11.07
C THR A 44 -20.80 -9.48 -12.09
N ASP A 45 -19.54 -9.78 -12.42
CA ASP A 45 -19.18 -10.87 -13.33
C ASP A 45 -19.61 -12.24 -12.79
N ASN A 46 -19.33 -12.51 -11.51
CA ASN A 46 -19.76 -13.75 -10.87
C ASN A 46 -21.28 -13.85 -10.81
N LEU A 47 -22.02 -12.77 -10.60
CA LEU A 47 -23.48 -12.77 -10.59
C LEU A 47 -24.06 -13.11 -11.97
N LEU A 48 -23.48 -12.57 -13.05
CA LEU A 48 -23.86 -12.90 -14.43
C LEU A 48 -23.62 -14.38 -14.74
N ARG A 49 -22.44 -14.88 -14.38
CA ARG A 49 -22.05 -16.29 -14.57
C ARG A 49 -22.89 -17.23 -13.71
N LEU A 50 -23.24 -16.82 -12.50
CA LEU A 50 -24.08 -17.59 -11.58
C LEU A 50 -25.52 -17.67 -12.10
N ALA A 51 -26.06 -16.57 -12.64
CA ALA A 51 -27.38 -16.55 -13.26
C ALA A 51 -27.45 -17.50 -14.47
N ALA A 52 -26.41 -17.49 -15.31
CA ALA A 52 -26.29 -18.43 -16.43
C ALA A 52 -26.20 -19.90 -15.95
N LEU A 53 -25.39 -20.17 -14.93
CA LEU A 53 -25.21 -21.51 -14.37
C LEU A 53 -26.46 -22.04 -13.65
N LEU A 54 -27.21 -21.15 -13.02
CA LEU A 54 -28.43 -21.45 -12.27
C LEU A 54 -29.69 -21.41 -13.16
N GLU A 55 -29.55 -21.16 -14.47
CA GLU A 55 -30.64 -21.04 -15.42
C GLU A 55 -31.71 -20.04 -14.93
N MET A 56 -31.28 -18.83 -14.54
CA MET A 56 -32.13 -17.73 -14.08
C MET A 56 -31.74 -16.41 -14.76
N GLU A 57 -32.68 -15.48 -14.90
CA GLU A 57 -32.33 -14.12 -15.29
C GLU A 57 -31.63 -13.39 -14.14
N VAL A 58 -30.62 -12.58 -14.46
CA VAL A 58 -29.80 -11.86 -13.45
C VAL A 58 -30.67 -10.94 -12.60
N GLN A 59 -31.68 -10.30 -13.21
CA GLN A 59 -32.64 -9.46 -12.51
C GLN A 59 -33.47 -10.26 -11.50
N GLU A 60 -33.89 -11.47 -11.86
CA GLU A 60 -34.65 -12.37 -10.99
C GLU A 60 -33.79 -12.92 -9.85
N LEU A 61 -32.52 -13.23 -10.12
CA LEU A 61 -31.55 -13.67 -9.12
C LEU A 61 -31.24 -12.56 -8.11
N ALA A 62 -31.09 -11.32 -8.58
CA ALA A 62 -30.71 -10.16 -7.76
C ALA A 62 -31.87 -9.47 -7.02
N ALA A 63 -33.13 -9.68 -7.42
CA ALA A 63 -34.28 -8.90 -6.96
C ALA A 63 -34.77 -9.25 -5.54
N GLY A 64 -34.03 -8.96 -4.46
CA GLY A 64 -34.41 -9.36 -3.09
C GLY A 64 -34.30 -8.27 -2.04
N GLU A 65 -34.97 -8.49 -0.90
CA GLU A 65 -34.77 -7.68 0.30
C GLU A 65 -33.32 -7.82 0.79
N PRO A 66 -32.67 -6.73 1.24
CA PRO A 66 -31.31 -6.81 1.77
C PRO A 66 -31.25 -7.73 2.99
N ALA A 67 -30.21 -8.57 3.06
CA ALA A 67 -30.01 -9.49 4.17
C ALA A 67 -29.79 -8.73 5.49
N PRO A 68 -30.30 -9.27 6.63
CA PRO A 68 -30.02 -8.68 7.94
C PRO A 68 -28.51 -8.76 8.26
N PRO A 69 -27.96 -7.81 9.03
CA PRO A 69 -26.53 -7.75 9.31
C PRO A 69 -26.02 -9.05 9.98
N PRO A 70 -24.79 -9.50 9.65
CA PRO A 70 -24.27 -10.79 10.10
C PRO A 70 -24.19 -10.85 11.63
N ARG A 71 -24.83 -11.86 12.23
CA ARG A 71 -24.70 -12.13 13.67
C ARG A 71 -23.39 -12.86 13.94
N LYS A 72 -22.31 -12.11 14.19
CA LYS A 72 -21.07 -12.66 14.77
C LYS A 72 -21.33 -13.11 16.21
N ALA A 73 -21.66 -14.39 16.41
CA ALA A 73 -21.71 -14.99 17.74
C ALA A 73 -20.27 -15.33 18.18
N PHE A 74 -19.61 -14.42 18.92
CA PHE A 74 -18.27 -14.67 19.47
C PHE A 74 -18.31 -15.40 20.83
N PRO A 75 -17.44 -16.40 21.07
CA PRO A 75 -17.56 -17.37 22.17
C PRO A 75 -16.88 -16.93 23.50
N TRP A 76 -16.91 -15.65 23.88
CA TRP A 76 -16.17 -15.13 25.05
C TRP A 76 -16.96 -15.09 26.38
N ARG A 77 -18.24 -15.49 26.40
CA ARG A 77 -19.11 -15.30 27.59
C ARG A 77 -18.65 -16.07 28.84
N TRP A 78 -17.88 -17.15 28.70
CA TRP A 78 -17.39 -17.95 29.83
C TRP A 78 -16.02 -17.53 30.36
N THR A 79 -15.18 -16.90 29.54
CA THR A 79 -13.85 -16.42 29.96
C THR A 79 -13.94 -15.09 30.71
N ALA A 80 -14.85 -14.20 30.30
CA ALA A 80 -15.10 -12.93 31.00
C ALA A 80 -15.62 -13.11 32.45
N LEU A 81 -16.39 -14.16 32.72
CA LEU A 81 -16.85 -14.52 34.07
C LEU A 81 -15.71 -15.02 34.97
N GLY A 82 -14.69 -15.67 34.38
CA GLY A 82 -13.51 -16.14 35.11
C GLY A 82 -12.60 -15.00 35.60
N PHE A 83 -12.36 -14.00 34.75
CA PHE A 83 -11.53 -12.84 35.11
C PHE A 83 -12.19 -11.95 36.17
N ALA A 84 -13.50 -11.72 36.08
CA ALA A 84 -14.22 -10.94 37.09
C ALA A 84 -14.20 -11.59 38.49
N GLY A 85 -14.26 -12.92 38.57
CA GLY A 85 -14.16 -13.66 39.83
C GLY A 85 -12.76 -13.55 40.46
N LEU A 86 -11.70 -13.62 39.65
CA LEU A 86 -10.31 -13.53 40.12
C LEU A 86 -9.97 -12.13 40.64
N SER A 87 -10.46 -11.08 39.97
CA SER A 87 -10.27 -9.68 40.42
C SER A 87 -10.96 -9.39 41.75
N LEU A 88 -12.14 -9.97 42.01
CA LEU A 88 -12.85 -9.78 43.28
C LEU A 88 -12.10 -10.42 44.46
N VAL A 89 -11.50 -11.61 44.25
CA VAL A 89 -10.72 -12.32 45.27
C VAL A 89 -9.44 -11.54 45.62
N LEU A 90 -8.76 -10.99 44.61
CA LEU A 90 -7.56 -10.18 44.81
C LEU A 90 -7.86 -8.86 45.53
N ALA A 91 -8.98 -8.20 45.18
CA ALA A 91 -9.42 -6.98 45.87
C ALA A 91 -9.77 -7.22 47.35
N LEU A 92 -10.41 -8.35 47.67
CA LEU A 92 -10.74 -8.72 49.05
C LEU A 92 -9.49 -9.05 49.88
N ALA A 93 -8.50 -9.71 49.26
CA ALA A 93 -7.22 -10.03 49.90
C ALA A 93 -6.41 -8.75 50.22
N LEU A 94 -6.48 -7.73 49.36
CA LEU A 94 -5.80 -6.45 49.57
C LEU A 94 -6.43 -5.66 50.73
N LEU A 95 -7.77 -5.66 50.82
CA LEU A 95 -8.51 -4.98 51.90
C LEU A 95 -8.29 -5.62 53.27
N LEU A 96 -8.07 -6.94 53.34
CA LEU A 96 -7.74 -7.64 54.57
C LEU A 96 -6.31 -7.36 55.07
N SER A 97 -5.42 -6.87 54.20
CA SER A 97 -4.02 -6.58 54.54
C SER A 97 -3.77 -5.16 55.06
N LEU A 98 -4.76 -4.27 55.01
CA LEU A 98 -4.63 -2.85 55.37
C LEU A 98 -5.22 -2.48 56.76
N GLY A 99 -5.73 -3.45 57.53
CA GLY A 99 -6.33 -3.20 58.84
C GLY A 99 -5.40 -3.51 60.02
N GLY A 100 -4.56 -2.55 60.44
CA GLY A 100 -3.79 -2.61 61.70
C GLY A 100 -3.68 -1.22 62.35
N PRO A 101 -3.91 -1.04 63.67
CA PRO A 101 -4.09 0.29 64.28
C PRO A 101 -2.83 0.87 64.94
N GLY A 102 -2.69 2.19 64.91
CA GLY A 102 -1.75 2.98 65.73
C GLY A 102 -1.69 4.43 65.24
N ALA A 103 -2.48 5.37 65.80
CA ALA A 103 -2.23 6.14 67.02
C ALA A 103 -1.40 7.42 66.78
N GLY A 104 -2.02 8.60 67.03
CA GLY A 104 -1.33 9.83 67.41
C GLY A 104 -1.69 11.10 66.63
N GLU A 105 -2.69 11.86 67.12
CA GLU A 105 -2.85 13.32 66.92
C GLU A 105 -1.75 14.11 67.69
N PRO A 106 -1.38 15.36 67.32
CA PRO A 106 -2.26 16.55 67.42
C PRO A 106 -2.12 17.62 66.31
N GLY A 107 -3.16 18.47 66.15
CA GLY A 107 -3.15 19.71 65.31
C GLY A 107 -2.65 20.95 66.08
N PRO A 108 -3.10 22.19 65.78
CA PRO A 108 -3.60 22.80 64.53
C PRO A 108 -2.87 24.14 64.20
N GLU A 109 -3.07 24.72 62.99
CA GLU A 109 -2.83 26.13 62.53
C GLU A 109 -2.41 26.09 61.05
N GLY A 110 -2.83 26.92 60.11
CA GLY A 110 -3.80 28.01 60.02
C GLY A 110 -3.84 28.46 58.54
N THR A 111 -4.99 29.02 58.14
CA THR A 111 -5.17 30.09 57.14
C THR A 111 -4.66 29.98 55.68
N ASP A 112 -5.63 30.28 54.82
CA ASP A 112 -5.57 31.11 53.61
C ASP A 112 -5.53 30.41 52.26
N GLY A 113 -6.70 30.47 51.62
CA GLY A 113 -6.89 30.17 50.23
C GLY A 113 -6.19 31.17 49.33
N SER A 114 -5.67 30.64 48.24
CA SER A 114 -5.68 31.33 46.96
C SER A 114 -6.01 30.28 45.93
N GLY A 115 -7.15 30.47 45.25
CA GLY A 115 -7.47 29.72 44.06
C GLY A 115 -6.46 30.08 42.98
N GLN A 116 -5.57 29.14 42.68
CA GLN A 116 -4.93 29.08 41.38
C GLN A 116 -5.54 27.91 40.64
N SER A 117 -6.42 28.23 39.69
CA SER A 117 -6.68 27.37 38.54
C SER A 117 -5.35 27.15 37.84
N GLY A 118 -4.75 25.99 38.09
CA GLY A 118 -3.64 25.50 37.28
C GLY A 118 -4.10 25.38 35.81
N PRO A 119 -3.17 25.41 34.84
CA PRO A 119 -3.54 25.19 33.46
C PRO A 119 -4.17 23.80 33.39
N VAL A 120 -5.39 23.73 32.86
CA VAL A 120 -5.98 22.47 32.44
C VAL A 120 -5.04 21.96 31.38
N SER A 121 -4.25 20.93 31.70
CA SER A 121 -3.56 20.13 30.70
C SER A 121 -4.66 19.63 29.77
N GLN A 122 -4.79 20.24 28.59
CA GLN A 122 -5.66 19.70 27.55
C GLN A 122 -5.04 18.36 27.19
N GLU A 123 -5.66 17.28 27.67
CA GLU A 123 -5.35 15.95 27.16
C GLU A 123 -5.59 16.01 25.66
N THR A 124 -4.52 15.88 24.89
CA THR A 124 -4.60 15.79 23.44
C THR A 124 -5.60 14.63 23.15
N PRO A 125 -6.45 14.70 22.10
CA PRO A 125 -7.45 13.65 21.81
C PRO A 125 -6.86 12.38 21.18
N GLU A 126 -7.34 11.18 21.53
CA GLU A 126 -6.90 9.89 20.95
C GLU A 126 -7.21 9.75 19.44
N ALA A 127 -8.20 10.49 18.94
CA ALA A 127 -8.55 10.52 17.53
C ALA A 127 -9.12 11.89 17.13
N ILE A 128 -8.93 12.27 15.87
CA ILE A 128 -9.51 13.44 15.22
C ILE A 128 -10.64 12.96 14.32
N SER A 129 -11.88 13.30 14.65
CA SER A 129 -13.03 12.95 13.82
C SER A 129 -13.06 13.76 12.52
N LEU A 130 -13.31 13.08 11.42
CA LEU A 130 -13.50 13.64 10.08
C LEU A 130 -14.96 13.49 9.66
N SER A 131 -15.45 14.40 8.83
CA SER A 131 -16.71 14.19 8.13
C SER A 131 -16.47 13.28 6.94
N ARG A 132 -17.33 12.27 6.72
CA ARG A 132 -17.20 11.32 5.60
C ARG A 132 -18.36 11.50 4.63
N GLU A 133 -18.04 11.64 3.35
CA GLU A 133 -18.99 11.74 2.25
C GLU A 133 -18.68 10.70 1.18
N ARG A 134 -19.71 10.04 0.65
CA ARG A 134 -19.56 9.13 -0.50
C ARG A 134 -19.63 9.92 -1.80
N LEU A 135 -18.63 9.75 -2.65
CA LEU A 135 -18.56 10.34 -3.98
C LEU A 135 -19.13 9.34 -5.00
N TYR A 136 -20.34 9.62 -5.48
CA TYR A 136 -21.02 8.79 -6.49
C TYR A 136 -20.60 9.14 -7.92
N ASP A 137 -20.16 10.38 -8.12
CA ASP A 137 -19.57 10.87 -9.35
C ASP A 137 -18.10 11.17 -9.06
N PHE A 138 -17.31 10.11 -8.94
CA PHE A 138 -15.86 10.24 -8.94
C PHE A 138 -15.40 10.41 -10.39
N THR A 139 -15.76 11.54 -10.98
CA THR A 139 -15.07 12.03 -12.17
C THR A 139 -13.89 12.82 -11.65
N PRO A 140 -12.66 12.38 -11.92
CA PRO A 140 -11.48 12.89 -11.26
C PRO A 140 -11.07 14.22 -11.90
N VAL A 141 -11.89 15.22 -11.67
CA VAL A 141 -11.58 16.60 -11.95
C VAL A 141 -11.99 17.35 -10.69
N LEU A 142 -11.01 17.72 -9.86
CA LEU A 142 -11.23 18.67 -8.77
C LEU A 142 -11.39 20.11 -9.32
N THR A 143 -11.52 20.26 -10.63
CA THR A 143 -11.95 21.46 -11.37
C THR A 143 -12.94 21.05 -12.47
N GLU A 144 -13.64 21.96 -13.15
CA GLU A 144 -14.73 21.60 -14.07
C GLU A 144 -14.27 21.13 -15.48
N ASN A 145 -12.97 20.96 -15.72
CA ASN A 145 -12.42 20.76 -17.05
C ASN A 145 -12.01 19.30 -17.29
N THR A 146 -12.92 18.49 -17.82
CA THR A 146 -12.51 17.27 -18.54
C THR A 146 -11.54 17.71 -19.65
N PRO A 147 -10.38 17.04 -19.84
CA PRO A 147 -9.54 17.34 -20.98
C PRO A 147 -10.38 17.18 -22.25
N ALA A 148 -10.61 18.28 -22.95
CA ALA A 148 -11.07 18.20 -24.32
C ALA A 148 -9.98 17.42 -25.07
N GLY A 149 -10.37 16.58 -26.04
CA GLY A 149 -9.42 16.04 -27.02
C GLY A 149 -8.82 17.21 -27.80
N GLU A 150 -7.80 17.84 -27.23
CA GLU A 150 -7.10 18.97 -27.80
C GLU A 150 -6.23 18.45 -28.95
N ALA A 151 -6.08 19.27 -29.99
CA ALA A 151 -5.16 18.91 -31.06
C ALA A 151 -3.72 18.96 -30.51
N LEU A 152 -2.87 18.03 -30.97
CA LEU A 152 -1.44 18.11 -30.68
C LEU A 152 -0.91 19.49 -31.09
N PRO A 153 -0.18 20.19 -30.20
CA PRO A 153 0.36 21.49 -30.54
C PRO A 153 1.45 21.38 -31.62
N GLU A 154 1.56 22.35 -32.52
CA GLU A 154 2.57 22.31 -33.60
C GLU A 154 4.01 22.42 -33.02
N GLY A 155 4.93 21.61 -33.52
CA GLY A 155 6.36 21.66 -33.14
C GLY A 155 6.66 21.18 -31.72
N TRP A 156 5.73 20.43 -31.11
CA TRP A 156 5.83 19.93 -29.75
C TRP A 156 7.01 18.97 -29.55
N GLU A 157 7.42 18.24 -30.60
CA GLU A 157 8.50 17.26 -30.54
C GLU A 157 9.85 17.88 -30.17
N ASP A 158 10.06 19.16 -30.49
CA ASP A 158 11.30 19.89 -30.21
C ASP A 158 11.33 20.50 -28.79
N GLN A 159 10.22 20.40 -28.04
CA GLN A 159 10.02 21.09 -26.75
C GLN A 159 9.67 20.13 -25.60
N VAL A 160 10.28 18.94 -25.61
CA VAL A 160 10.05 17.92 -24.57
C VAL A 160 10.78 18.29 -23.28
N LEU A 161 10.02 18.43 -22.20
CA LEU A 161 10.55 18.64 -20.84
C LEU A 161 10.96 17.31 -20.20
N CYS A 162 10.11 16.28 -20.31
CA CYS A 162 10.42 14.94 -19.82
C CYS A 162 9.72 13.85 -20.64
N GLU A 163 10.27 12.65 -20.59
CA GLU A 163 9.73 11.43 -21.19
C GLU A 163 9.64 10.34 -20.13
N LEU A 164 8.46 9.76 -19.97
CA LEU A 164 8.11 8.86 -18.87
C LEU A 164 7.42 7.61 -19.44
N PRO A 165 7.76 6.40 -18.98
CA PRO A 165 7.08 5.17 -19.40
C PRO A 165 5.65 5.13 -18.86
N LEU A 166 4.66 4.79 -19.68
CA LEU A 166 3.26 4.73 -19.24
C LEU A 166 2.55 3.52 -19.86
N GLY A 167 2.37 2.46 -19.07
CA GLY A 167 1.91 1.16 -19.58
C GLY A 167 2.93 0.57 -20.57
N GLU A 168 2.45 0.10 -21.73
CA GLU A 168 3.30 -0.30 -22.87
C GLU A 168 3.86 0.92 -23.64
N GLY A 169 3.40 2.11 -23.31
CA GLY A 169 3.56 3.33 -24.07
C GLY A 169 4.48 4.37 -23.43
N THR A 170 4.24 5.62 -23.77
CA THR A 170 5.08 6.75 -23.34
C THR A 170 4.21 7.97 -23.06
N LEU A 171 4.50 8.67 -21.96
CA LEU A 171 4.01 10.00 -21.63
C LEU A 171 5.15 11.00 -21.81
N ARG A 172 4.86 12.17 -22.37
CA ARG A 172 5.77 13.31 -22.43
C ARG A 172 5.07 14.56 -21.91
N ALA A 173 5.81 15.33 -21.11
CA ALA A 173 5.44 16.70 -20.82
C ALA A 173 6.19 17.61 -21.79
N VAL A 174 5.48 18.53 -22.45
CA VAL A 174 6.07 19.45 -23.43
C VAL A 174 5.66 20.89 -23.15
N ALA A 175 6.56 21.84 -23.47
CA ALA A 175 6.37 23.27 -23.24
C ALA A 175 6.35 24.02 -24.57
N VAL A 176 5.18 24.42 -25.03
CA VAL A 176 5.02 25.10 -26.32
C VAL A 176 4.82 26.60 -26.08
N PRO A 177 5.50 27.50 -26.81
CA PRO A 177 5.31 28.95 -26.64
C PRO A 177 3.84 29.36 -26.75
N SER A 178 3.34 30.13 -25.78
CA SER A 178 1.92 30.52 -25.70
C SER A 178 1.52 31.44 -26.87
N ALA A 179 0.44 31.11 -27.58
CA ALA A 179 -0.03 31.83 -28.76
C ALA A 179 -0.98 33.02 -28.41
N GLY A 180 -0.48 34.02 -27.66
CA GLY A 180 -1.14 35.33 -27.41
C GLY A 180 -1.90 35.44 -26.07
N GLN A 181 -1.76 36.51 -25.27
CA GLN A 181 -1.75 37.93 -25.60
C GLN A 181 -0.55 38.70 -24.99
N GLY A 182 0.30 39.26 -25.88
CA GLY A 182 1.27 40.30 -25.51
C GLY A 182 2.72 39.83 -25.40
N GLU A 183 3.40 39.71 -26.55
CA GLU A 183 4.84 39.94 -26.77
C GLU A 183 5.89 39.53 -25.70
N ASP A 184 5.64 38.52 -24.85
CA ASP A 184 6.69 37.93 -24.01
C ASP A 184 7.09 36.54 -24.53
N PRO A 185 8.25 36.40 -25.19
CA PRO A 185 8.77 35.12 -25.66
C PRO A 185 9.21 34.17 -24.53
N SER A 186 8.98 34.52 -23.26
CA SER A 186 9.34 33.71 -22.10
C SER A 186 8.21 32.85 -21.52
N GLN A 187 6.99 32.90 -22.06
CA GLN A 187 5.84 32.15 -21.56
C GLN A 187 5.48 30.92 -22.41
N TYR A 188 5.14 29.83 -21.73
CA TYR A 188 4.88 28.52 -22.32
C TYR A 188 3.54 27.92 -21.85
N ASP A 189 2.81 27.32 -22.78
CA ASP A 189 1.72 26.40 -22.49
C ASP A 189 2.27 25.00 -22.33
N LEU A 190 1.81 24.28 -21.29
CA LEU A 190 2.30 22.96 -20.92
C LEU A 190 1.29 21.89 -21.28
N TRP A 191 1.80 20.85 -21.93
CA TRP A 191 0.98 19.79 -22.50
C TRP A 191 1.47 18.43 -22.06
N ALA A 192 0.52 17.56 -21.74
CA ALA A 192 0.76 16.14 -21.57
C ALA A 192 0.37 15.44 -22.87
N VAL A 193 1.35 14.84 -23.54
CA VAL A 193 1.15 14.07 -24.77
C VAL A 193 1.58 12.63 -24.54
N ALA A 194 0.83 11.68 -25.09
CA ALA A 194 1.11 10.27 -24.85
C ALA A 194 0.87 9.42 -26.09
N ARG A 195 1.36 8.18 -26.06
CA ARG A 195 1.04 7.10 -27.00
C ARG A 195 0.89 5.81 -26.21
N ALA A 196 -0.04 4.94 -26.60
CA ALA A 196 -0.30 3.70 -25.86
C ALA A 196 0.78 2.63 -26.10
N ARG A 197 1.41 2.65 -27.28
CA ARG A 197 2.50 1.74 -27.68
C ARG A 197 3.56 2.50 -28.48
N PRO A 198 4.76 1.93 -28.67
CA PRO A 198 5.83 2.58 -29.42
C PRO A 198 5.46 3.00 -30.85
N ASP A 199 4.62 2.21 -31.52
CA ASP A 199 4.21 2.44 -32.92
C ASP A 199 2.89 3.21 -33.06
N ASP A 200 2.20 3.49 -31.94
CA ASP A 200 0.94 4.23 -31.96
C ASP A 200 1.17 5.74 -32.16
N PRO A 201 0.21 6.45 -32.79
CA PRO A 201 0.30 7.89 -32.92
C PRO A 201 0.26 8.58 -31.55
N TRP A 202 0.94 9.71 -31.45
CA TRP A 202 0.82 10.59 -30.30
C TRP A 202 -0.58 11.20 -30.22
N ILE A 203 -1.04 11.39 -29.00
CA ILE A 203 -2.28 12.10 -28.66
C ILE A 203 -1.98 13.14 -27.58
N ALA A 204 -2.66 14.29 -27.63
CA ALA A 204 -2.66 15.19 -26.49
C ALA A 204 -3.67 14.67 -25.47
N LEU A 205 -3.21 14.42 -24.25
CA LEU A 205 -4.08 14.05 -23.14
C LEU A 205 -4.75 15.29 -22.55
N CYS A 206 -3.97 16.34 -22.29
CA CYS A 206 -4.48 17.61 -21.80
C CYS A 206 -3.43 18.71 -21.96
N ARG A 207 -3.90 19.97 -21.98
CA ARG A 207 -3.10 21.13 -21.60
C ARG A 207 -3.26 21.35 -20.10
N PHE A 208 -2.15 21.32 -19.36
CA PHE A 208 -2.14 21.35 -17.89
C PHE A 208 -1.47 22.60 -17.30
N GLY A 209 -0.94 23.47 -18.17
CA GLY A 209 -0.43 24.78 -17.80
C GLY A 209 -0.58 25.79 -18.93
N GLU A 210 -0.81 27.06 -18.61
CA GLU A 210 -0.92 28.16 -19.58
C GLU A 210 -0.03 29.32 -19.13
N ASN A 211 0.65 30.00 -20.05
CA ASN A 211 1.49 31.17 -19.71
C ASN A 211 2.56 30.89 -18.61
N CYS A 212 3.08 29.67 -18.54
CA CYS A 212 4.13 29.29 -17.57
C CYS A 212 5.46 29.96 -17.92
N GLU A 213 6.04 30.70 -16.97
CA GLU A 213 7.31 31.40 -17.15
C GLU A 213 8.52 30.47 -16.93
N ARG A 214 8.38 29.45 -16.08
CA ARG A 214 9.48 28.55 -15.67
C ARG A 214 9.14 27.08 -15.91
N PRO A 215 8.97 26.65 -17.17
CA PRO A 215 8.59 25.27 -17.51
C PRO A 215 9.62 24.23 -17.05
N GLY A 216 10.90 24.62 -16.91
CA GLY A 216 11.97 23.75 -16.42
C GLY A 216 11.89 23.37 -14.93
N GLU A 217 10.98 23.99 -14.17
CA GLU A 217 10.71 23.60 -12.76
C GLU A 217 9.65 22.49 -12.64
N LEU A 218 9.21 21.93 -13.77
CA LEU A 218 8.32 20.78 -13.79
C LEU A 218 8.92 19.60 -13.01
N GLN A 219 8.17 19.12 -12.04
CA GLN A 219 8.49 17.93 -11.28
C GLN A 219 7.65 16.76 -11.80
N SER A 220 8.33 15.65 -12.07
CA SER A 220 7.68 14.37 -12.35
C SER A 220 7.96 13.41 -11.21
N ALA A 221 6.93 12.74 -10.70
CA ALA A 221 7.05 11.73 -9.67
C ALA A 221 6.21 10.50 -10.03
N LEU A 222 6.70 9.31 -9.68
CA LEU A 222 5.91 8.08 -9.77
C LEU A 222 4.87 8.10 -8.63
N PHE A 223 3.64 7.72 -8.93
CA PHE A 223 2.65 7.37 -7.90
C PHE A 223 2.27 5.90 -8.05
N LEU A 224 1.86 5.28 -6.95
CA LEU A 224 1.68 3.84 -6.85
C LEU A 224 0.40 3.51 -6.09
N SER A 225 -0.35 2.52 -6.55
CA SER A 225 -1.56 1.97 -5.94
C SER A 225 -2.45 3.07 -5.37
N THR A 226 -2.82 4.09 -6.15
CA THR A 226 -3.54 5.27 -5.65
C THR A 226 -4.90 5.35 -6.32
N LEU A 227 -5.99 5.36 -5.53
CA LEU A 227 -7.38 5.49 -6.02
C LEU A 227 -7.76 4.55 -7.17
N GLY A 228 -7.27 3.32 -7.12
CA GLY A 228 -7.59 2.22 -8.03
C GLY A 228 -6.65 2.12 -9.22
N TYR A 229 -5.59 2.94 -9.24
CA TYR A 229 -4.55 2.89 -10.27
C TYR A 229 -3.25 2.35 -9.70
N ASP A 230 -2.80 1.22 -10.26
CA ASP A 230 -1.62 0.48 -9.78
C ASP A 230 -0.34 1.32 -9.81
N ARG A 231 -0.17 2.11 -10.88
CA ARG A 231 0.94 3.05 -11.01
C ARG A 231 0.68 4.07 -12.11
N GLY A 232 1.37 5.19 -12.00
CA GLY A 232 1.38 6.22 -13.01
C GLY A 232 2.36 7.33 -12.68
N TRP A 233 2.24 8.43 -13.41
CA TRP A 233 3.08 9.60 -13.23
C TRP A 233 2.27 10.80 -12.80
N ARG A 234 2.78 11.50 -11.78
CA ARG A 234 2.35 12.81 -11.36
C ARG A 234 3.24 13.85 -12.01
N LEU A 235 2.64 14.83 -12.65
CA LEU A 235 3.30 16.06 -13.12
C LEU A 235 2.83 17.21 -12.23
N ALA A 236 3.78 17.89 -11.59
CA ALA A 236 3.50 18.98 -10.68
C ALA A 236 4.43 20.16 -10.95
N LEU A 237 3.92 21.38 -10.80
CA LEU A 237 4.72 22.60 -10.85
C LEU A 237 4.64 23.30 -9.51
N PRO A 238 5.72 23.96 -9.06
CA PRO A 238 5.60 24.86 -7.93
C PRO A 238 4.74 26.08 -8.34
N ALA A 239 3.92 26.57 -7.40
CA ALA A 239 3.13 27.80 -7.56
C ALA A 239 3.94 28.95 -8.18
N SER A 240 5.20 29.07 -7.74
CA SER A 240 6.10 30.11 -8.20
C SER A 240 6.35 30.10 -9.72
N ALA A 241 6.19 28.97 -10.43
CA ALA A 241 6.50 28.82 -11.85
C ALA A 241 5.60 29.63 -12.82
N TRP A 242 4.54 30.26 -12.31
CA TRP A 242 3.54 30.97 -13.12
C TRP A 242 3.79 32.48 -13.20
N ASN A 243 3.86 33.20 -12.08
CA ASN A 243 4.03 34.66 -12.09
C ASN A 243 4.59 35.25 -10.77
N GLY A 244 5.13 34.41 -9.87
CA GLY A 244 5.63 34.83 -8.57
C GLY A 244 4.56 35.23 -7.53
N GLU A 245 3.27 35.20 -7.88
CA GLU A 245 2.16 35.17 -6.93
C GLU A 245 1.86 33.70 -6.59
N ASP A 246 1.62 33.37 -5.32
CA ASP A 246 1.31 32.00 -4.87
C ASP A 246 -0.10 31.57 -5.35
N HIS A 247 -0.26 31.37 -6.66
CA HIS A 247 -1.42 30.69 -7.21
C HIS A 247 -1.33 29.19 -6.89
N ALA A 248 -2.47 28.56 -6.60
CA ALA A 248 -2.53 27.13 -6.41
C ALA A 248 -2.11 26.43 -7.71
N ALA A 249 -0.91 25.86 -7.73
CA ALA A 249 -0.52 24.95 -8.78
C ALA A 249 -1.29 23.63 -8.58
N PHE A 250 -1.55 22.92 -9.68
CA PHE A 250 -2.18 21.60 -9.64
C PHE A 250 -1.15 20.51 -9.94
N SER A 251 -1.35 19.37 -9.30
CA SER A 251 -0.72 18.10 -9.63
C SER A 251 -1.64 17.33 -10.58
N TYR A 252 -1.09 16.85 -11.68
CA TYR A 252 -1.80 16.11 -12.72
C TYR A 252 -1.31 14.67 -12.74
N TYR A 253 -2.23 13.72 -12.61
CA TYR A 253 -1.92 12.30 -12.51
C TYR A 253 -2.31 11.58 -13.79
N PHE A 254 -1.39 10.75 -14.28
CA PHE A 254 -1.54 10.01 -15.52
C PHE A 254 -1.27 8.53 -15.29
N ALA A 255 -2.21 7.68 -15.66
CA ALA A 255 -2.07 6.22 -15.63
C ALA A 255 -2.77 5.61 -16.86
N PRO A 256 -2.44 4.37 -17.24
CA PRO A 256 -3.26 3.63 -18.18
C PRO A 256 -4.67 3.42 -17.62
N ASP A 257 -5.68 3.57 -18.47
CA ASP A 257 -7.06 3.19 -18.13
C ASP A 257 -7.23 1.66 -18.07
N GLY A 258 -8.45 1.20 -17.76
CA GLY A 258 -8.75 -0.24 -17.71
C GLY A 258 -8.56 -0.99 -19.04
N ALA A 259 -8.41 -0.28 -20.17
CA ALA A 259 -8.09 -0.84 -21.48
C ALA A 259 -6.60 -0.68 -21.86
N GLY A 260 -5.77 -0.12 -20.96
CA GLY A 260 -4.35 0.12 -21.16
C GLY A 260 -4.03 1.41 -21.92
N TRP A 261 -5.01 2.28 -22.17
CA TRP A 261 -4.78 3.56 -22.86
C TRP A 261 -4.29 4.64 -21.89
N PRO A 262 -3.29 5.45 -22.28
CA PRO A 262 -2.89 6.62 -21.51
C PRO A 262 -4.07 7.54 -21.22
N ALA A 263 -4.28 7.86 -19.94
CA ALA A 263 -5.32 8.77 -19.51
C ALA A 263 -4.78 9.73 -18.44
N MET A 264 -5.34 10.95 -18.40
CA MET A 264 -5.27 11.78 -17.21
C MET A 264 -6.33 11.25 -16.23
N VAL A 265 -5.88 10.74 -15.09
CA VAL A 265 -6.72 9.97 -14.18
C VAL A 265 -7.18 10.76 -12.98
N PHE A 266 -6.50 11.83 -12.57
CA PHE A 266 -7.02 12.83 -11.64
C PHE A 266 -6.15 14.09 -11.59
N THR A 267 -6.74 15.17 -11.09
CA THR A 267 -6.04 16.41 -10.74
C THR A 267 -6.19 16.66 -9.25
N ALA A 268 -5.12 17.08 -8.59
CA ALA A 268 -5.13 17.44 -7.18
C ALA A 268 -4.41 18.80 -6.99
N ASP A 269 -4.53 19.43 -5.83
CA ASP A 269 -3.70 20.60 -5.55
C ASP A 269 -2.21 20.19 -5.48
N SER A 270 -1.30 21.15 -5.70
CA SER A 270 0.14 20.88 -5.73
C SER A 270 0.71 20.43 -4.38
N GLY A 271 -0.02 20.64 -3.28
CA GLY A 271 0.37 20.20 -1.94
C GLY A 271 -0.07 18.77 -1.62
N CYS A 272 -0.77 18.09 -2.53
CA CYS A 272 -1.26 16.74 -2.30
C CYS A 272 -0.12 15.72 -2.15
N THR A 273 -0.34 14.77 -1.23
CA THR A 273 0.55 13.63 -1.01
C THR A 273 -0.23 12.32 -1.04
N GLU A 274 0.40 11.25 -1.50
CA GLU A 274 -0.17 9.90 -1.57
C GLU A 274 0.27 9.08 -0.36
N ARG A 275 -0.68 8.64 0.48
CA ARG A 275 -0.38 7.88 1.71
C ARG A 275 -1.38 6.76 1.89
N ASP A 276 -0.93 5.59 2.32
CA ASP A 276 -1.76 4.45 2.73
C ASP A 276 -2.12 4.64 4.21
N LEU A 277 -3.21 5.37 4.47
CA LEU A 277 -3.64 5.78 5.81
C LEU A 277 -4.49 4.70 6.48
N ASP A 278 -5.25 3.91 5.75
CA ASP A 278 -6.09 2.85 6.32
C ASP A 278 -5.38 1.48 6.38
N GLY A 279 -4.26 1.32 5.68
CA GLY A 279 -3.41 0.13 5.69
C GLY A 279 -3.89 -0.97 4.75
N ASP A 280 -4.75 -0.68 3.79
CA ASP A 280 -5.27 -1.66 2.83
C ASP A 280 -4.31 -1.92 1.64
N GLY A 281 -3.25 -1.11 1.51
CA GLY A 281 -2.27 -1.20 0.44
C GLY A 281 -2.55 -0.29 -0.75
N GLU A 282 -3.74 0.31 -0.79
CA GLU A 282 -4.11 1.43 -1.64
C GLU A 282 -3.82 2.75 -0.91
N ARG A 283 -3.34 3.73 -1.64
CA ARG A 283 -2.98 5.04 -1.12
C ARG A 283 -4.13 6.01 -1.33
N GLU A 284 -4.49 6.71 -0.28
CA GLU A 284 -5.34 7.87 -0.29
C GLU A 284 -4.58 9.12 -0.75
N LEU A 285 -5.30 10.02 -1.42
CA LEU A 285 -4.80 11.36 -1.70
C LEU A 285 -5.12 12.27 -0.52
N VAL A 286 -4.09 12.87 0.03
CA VAL A 286 -4.17 13.78 1.17
C VAL A 286 -3.91 15.21 0.69
N SER A 287 -4.90 16.08 0.82
CA SER A 287 -4.80 17.53 0.63
C SER A 287 -4.87 18.24 1.98
N LEU A 288 -3.86 19.05 2.30
CA LEU A 288 -3.84 19.87 3.51
C LEU A 288 -3.57 21.32 3.14
N CYS A 289 -4.65 22.06 2.88
CA CYS A 289 -4.61 23.42 2.37
C CYS A 289 -4.80 24.46 3.50
N THR A 290 -3.94 25.46 3.54
CA THR A 290 -4.01 26.57 4.50
C THR A 290 -4.46 27.84 3.79
N TYR A 291 -5.53 28.45 4.26
CA TYR A 291 -6.09 29.71 3.76
C TYR A 291 -6.07 30.79 4.84
N ASP A 292 -6.27 32.05 4.45
CA ASP A 292 -6.36 33.19 5.38
C ASP A 292 -7.44 33.02 6.45
N TRP A 293 -8.48 32.24 6.16
CA TRP A 293 -9.64 32.03 7.02
C TRP A 293 -9.64 30.68 7.76
N GLY A 294 -8.62 29.84 7.58
CA GLY A 294 -8.54 28.54 8.24
C GLY A 294 -7.82 27.49 7.42
N GLN A 295 -7.78 26.26 7.92
CA GLN A 295 -7.18 25.12 7.23
C GLN A 295 -8.25 24.10 6.85
N ILE A 296 -8.11 23.49 5.68
CA ILE A 296 -8.93 22.37 5.22
C ILE A 296 -8.04 21.17 4.98
N LEU A 297 -8.39 20.05 5.61
CA LEU A 297 -7.91 18.72 5.30
C LEU A 297 -8.97 18.00 4.46
N GLU A 298 -8.56 17.45 3.31
CA GLU A 298 -9.35 16.49 2.53
C GLU A 298 -8.52 15.23 2.28
N ILE A 299 -9.13 14.07 2.49
CA ILE A 299 -8.56 12.76 2.20
C ILE A 299 -9.52 12.07 1.23
N TYR A 300 -9.00 11.64 0.08
CA TYR A 300 -9.75 10.92 -0.94
C TYR A 300 -9.32 9.46 -0.93
N ASP A 301 -10.30 8.58 -0.93
CA ASP A 301 -10.12 7.15 -0.65
C ASP A 301 -11.10 6.32 -1.49
N ARG A 302 -10.71 5.09 -1.83
CA ARG A 302 -11.55 4.08 -2.47
C ARG A 302 -11.89 2.92 -1.51
N ALA A 303 -12.45 3.21 -0.34
CA ALA A 303 -12.88 2.16 0.57
C ALA A 303 -14.14 1.38 0.14
N GLY A 304 -14.01 0.06 0.03
CA GLY A 304 -15.14 -0.88 -0.01
C GLY A 304 -15.99 -0.80 -1.28
N ASP A 305 -17.13 -0.10 -1.24
CA ASP A 305 -18.14 -0.07 -2.31
C ASP A 305 -18.17 1.23 -3.13
N GLY A 306 -17.19 2.12 -2.94
CA GLY A 306 -17.08 3.33 -3.75
C GLY A 306 -15.96 4.25 -3.30
N PHE A 307 -16.01 5.48 -3.80
CA PHE A 307 -15.07 6.54 -3.44
C PHE A 307 -15.64 7.38 -2.31
N TYR A 308 -14.76 7.81 -1.42
CA TYR A 308 -15.08 8.59 -0.24
C TYR A 308 -14.17 9.80 -0.13
N ARG A 309 -14.74 10.89 0.36
CA ARG A 309 -14.00 12.05 0.83
C ARG A 309 -14.16 12.15 2.34
N TYR A 310 -13.04 12.23 3.04
CA TYR A 310 -12.99 12.59 4.44
C TYR A 310 -12.51 14.03 4.55
N SER A 311 -13.19 14.86 5.32
CA SER A 311 -12.80 16.26 5.45
C SER A 311 -12.90 16.80 6.87
N LEU A 312 -12.01 17.73 7.16
CA LEU A 312 -11.96 18.48 8.42
C LEU A 312 -11.63 19.93 8.12
N GLN A 313 -12.49 20.84 8.58
CA GLN A 313 -12.25 22.27 8.55
C GLN A 313 -11.83 22.75 9.95
N MET A 314 -10.73 23.51 10.00
CA MET A 314 -10.12 23.99 11.23
C MET A 314 -10.08 25.52 11.22
N ASP A 315 -10.72 26.15 12.21
CA ASP A 315 -10.78 27.59 12.35
C ASP A 315 -9.63 28.10 13.25
N GLY A 316 -8.66 28.82 12.66
CA GLY A 316 -7.58 29.51 13.39
C GLY A 316 -6.34 28.66 13.74
N ALA A 317 -5.24 29.35 14.07
CA ALA A 317 -3.90 28.75 14.17
C ALA A 317 -3.71 27.69 15.29
N SER A 318 -4.55 27.71 16.34
CA SER A 318 -4.41 26.78 17.48
C SER A 318 -5.01 25.39 17.26
N GLN A 319 -5.73 25.17 16.15
CA GLN A 319 -6.29 23.87 15.77
C GLN A 319 -5.70 23.33 14.46
N GLY A 320 -4.73 24.02 13.87
CA GLY A 320 -4.12 23.58 12.62
C GLY A 320 -3.31 22.31 12.77
N LEU A 321 -3.24 21.57 11.68
CA LEU A 321 -2.42 20.38 11.51
C LEU A 321 -1.18 20.69 10.66
N GLY A 322 -0.07 20.07 11.02
CA GLY A 322 1.03 19.84 10.10
C GLY A 322 1.03 18.38 9.66
N LEU A 323 1.73 18.12 8.56
CA LEU A 323 1.89 16.78 8.00
C LEU A 323 3.37 16.59 7.64
N ASP A 324 3.99 15.54 8.17
CA ASP A 324 5.33 15.11 7.81
C ASP A 324 5.37 13.60 7.55
N GLU A 325 6.56 13.03 7.35
CA GLU A 325 6.75 11.59 7.07
C GLU A 325 6.12 10.68 8.13
N THR A 326 5.96 11.14 9.36
CA THR A 326 5.42 10.33 10.47
C THR A 326 3.90 10.40 10.62
N GLY A 327 3.26 11.36 9.95
CA GLY A 327 1.81 11.57 9.98
C GLY A 327 1.43 13.00 10.35
N PHE A 328 0.16 13.16 10.73
CA PHE A 328 -0.40 14.45 11.13
C PHE A 328 -0.03 14.78 12.58
N TYR A 329 0.34 16.04 12.82
CA TYR A 329 0.62 16.58 14.14
C TYR A 329 -0.11 17.89 14.36
N GLN A 330 -0.35 18.26 15.61
CA GLN A 330 -0.97 19.56 15.91
C GLN A 330 0.09 20.65 15.86
N LEU A 331 -0.16 21.75 15.14
CA LEU A 331 0.82 22.85 15.04
C LEU A 331 1.13 23.49 16.40
N ALA A 332 0.21 23.41 17.35
CA ALA A 332 0.41 23.89 18.72
C ALA A 332 1.37 22.99 19.55
N ASP A 333 1.56 21.73 19.13
CA ASP A 333 2.45 20.76 19.77
C ASP A 333 3.15 19.88 18.71
N PRO A 334 4.16 20.42 17.99
CA PRO A 334 4.84 19.71 16.90
C PRO A 334 5.58 18.43 17.34
N GLU A 335 6.00 18.37 18.60
CA GLU A 335 6.65 17.20 19.21
C GLU A 335 5.63 16.23 19.84
N GLY A 336 4.33 16.54 19.71
CA GLY A 336 3.23 15.80 20.28
C GLY A 336 2.90 14.49 19.54
N PRO A 337 1.81 13.82 19.97
CA PRO A 337 1.40 12.55 19.39
C PRO A 337 1.02 12.68 17.92
N ARG A 338 1.29 11.64 17.15
CA ARG A 338 1.01 11.58 15.71
C ARG A 338 -0.31 10.87 15.44
N PHE A 339 -1.09 11.45 14.53
CA PHE A 339 -2.29 10.85 13.97
C PHE A 339 -1.94 10.38 12.57
N SER A 340 -2.05 9.09 12.33
CA SER A 340 -1.50 8.55 11.08
C SER A 340 -2.30 7.40 10.50
N LYS A 341 -3.33 6.95 11.20
CA LYS A 341 -4.22 5.90 10.72
C LYS A 341 -5.62 6.44 10.50
N LEU A 342 -6.18 6.21 9.32
CA LEU A 342 -7.58 6.46 9.04
C LEU A 342 -8.38 5.22 9.45
N VAL A 343 -9.25 5.37 10.44
CA VAL A 343 -10.16 4.30 10.88
C VAL A 343 -11.58 4.84 10.88
N ASP A 344 -12.45 4.19 10.13
CA ASP A 344 -13.86 4.56 9.91
C ASP A 344 -14.07 5.97 9.34
N SER A 345 -13.95 7.00 10.18
CA SER A 345 -14.07 8.42 9.81
C SER A 345 -13.27 9.27 10.79
N ALA A 346 -12.15 8.75 11.27
CA ALA A 346 -11.28 9.45 12.20
C ALA A 346 -9.81 9.15 11.89
N LEU A 347 -8.97 10.17 12.01
CA LEU A 347 -7.53 9.99 12.12
C LEU A 347 -7.24 9.61 13.57
N VAL A 348 -6.84 8.36 13.79
CA VAL A 348 -6.55 7.83 15.11
C VAL A 348 -5.06 7.96 15.38
N ARG A 349 -4.72 8.21 16.65
CA ARG A 349 -3.35 8.08 17.08
C ARG A 349 -2.85 6.67 16.86
N SER A 350 -1.61 6.63 16.43
CA SER A 350 -0.81 5.43 16.56
C SER A 350 0.38 5.81 17.43
N ASP A 351 0.68 5.01 18.46
CA ASP A 351 1.90 5.16 19.28
C ASP A 351 3.19 4.87 18.46
N LEU A 352 3.02 4.56 17.18
CA LEU A 352 4.07 4.23 16.24
C LEU A 352 4.52 5.53 15.56
N ALA A 353 5.58 6.12 16.09
CA ALA A 353 6.38 7.05 15.32
C ALA A 353 6.80 6.38 14.00
N GLY A 354 6.32 6.90 12.87
CA GLY A 354 6.70 6.44 11.52
C GLY A 354 5.79 5.39 10.92
N THR A 355 4.50 5.65 10.75
CA THR A 355 3.68 4.80 9.87
C THR A 355 3.86 5.19 8.41
N GLY A 356 4.03 4.21 7.52
CA GLY A 356 4.10 4.38 6.07
C GLY A 356 5.49 4.16 5.47
N GLY A 357 6.54 4.08 6.30
CA GLY A 357 7.92 3.94 5.85
C GLY A 357 8.41 5.11 5.00
N ASP A 358 9.65 5.05 4.54
CA ASP A 358 10.11 5.96 3.49
C ASP A 358 9.44 5.51 2.17
N PRO A 359 8.59 6.35 1.53
CA PRO A 359 7.85 5.96 0.34
C PRO A 359 8.76 5.68 -0.87
N THR A 360 10.03 6.08 -0.83
CA THR A 360 11.00 5.73 -1.88
C THR A 360 11.22 4.22 -1.99
N TRP A 361 11.03 3.46 -0.91
CA TRP A 361 11.11 1.99 -0.95
C TRP A 361 10.05 1.38 -1.88
N ASP A 362 8.84 1.92 -1.90
CA ASP A 362 7.78 1.42 -2.78
C ASP A 362 8.09 1.70 -4.27
N THR A 363 8.88 2.75 -4.56
CA THR A 363 9.31 3.04 -5.95
C THR A 363 10.27 1.98 -6.51
N LEU A 364 10.89 1.18 -5.63
CA LEU A 364 11.74 0.05 -6.01
C LEU A 364 10.93 -1.22 -6.29
N THR A 365 9.63 -1.24 -5.97
CA THR A 365 8.76 -2.41 -6.10
C THR A 365 7.54 -2.14 -6.98
N PRO A 366 7.70 -1.48 -8.15
CA PRO A 366 6.58 -0.91 -8.89
C PRO A 366 5.68 -1.95 -9.55
N ASP A 367 6.10 -3.21 -9.70
CA ASP A 367 5.33 -4.23 -10.42
C ASP A 367 4.39 -5.03 -9.51
N VAL A 368 4.54 -4.91 -8.20
CA VAL A 368 3.80 -5.69 -7.20
C VAL A 368 2.97 -4.83 -6.25
N MET A 369 2.80 -3.54 -6.54
CA MET A 369 2.04 -2.61 -5.71
C MET A 369 0.54 -2.90 -5.68
N ASP A 370 0.03 -3.54 -6.73
CA ASP A 370 -1.36 -4.00 -6.86
C ASP A 370 -1.63 -5.32 -6.14
N VAL A 371 -0.59 -6.02 -5.66
CA VAL A 371 -0.75 -7.25 -4.90
C VAL A 371 -1.30 -6.93 -3.52
N THR A 372 -2.48 -7.43 -3.20
CA THR A 372 -3.04 -7.27 -1.85
C THR A 372 -2.24 -8.13 -0.87
N VAL A 373 -1.54 -7.50 0.08
CA VAL A 373 -0.77 -8.18 1.13
C VAL A 373 -1.54 -8.16 2.45
N SER A 374 -2.11 -9.31 2.83
CA SER A 374 -2.85 -9.46 4.08
C SER A 374 -1.95 -9.99 5.20
N PHE A 375 -1.73 -9.20 6.24
CA PHE A 375 -0.91 -9.61 7.39
C PHE A 375 -1.68 -10.49 8.37
N VAL A 376 -1.11 -11.66 8.69
CA VAL A 376 -1.64 -12.58 9.71
C VAL A 376 -0.94 -12.34 11.03
N TYR A 377 -1.74 -12.07 12.06
CA TYR A 377 -1.28 -11.88 13.44
C TYR A 377 -1.58 -13.15 14.26
N ASP A 378 -0.81 -14.20 14.01
CA ASP A 378 -0.86 -15.44 14.79
C ASP A 378 0.29 -15.53 15.81
N GLN A 379 0.46 -16.69 16.44
CA GLN A 379 1.50 -16.93 17.45
C GLN A 379 2.95 -16.84 16.94
N PHE A 380 3.18 -16.85 15.62
CA PHE A 380 4.51 -16.72 15.00
C PHE A 380 4.80 -15.28 14.56
N SER A 381 3.79 -14.42 14.47
CA SER A 381 3.96 -12.99 14.18
C SER A 381 4.55 -12.24 15.39
N HIS A 382 5.34 -11.19 15.13
CA HIS A 382 5.75 -10.26 16.20
C HIS A 382 4.62 -9.32 16.66
N GLY A 383 3.45 -9.32 16.00
CA GLY A 383 2.27 -8.57 16.44
C GLY A 383 2.41 -7.04 16.35
N ARG A 384 3.29 -6.54 15.50
CA ARG A 384 3.50 -5.09 15.28
C ARG A 384 2.70 -4.67 14.07
N ASP A 385 2.30 -3.40 14.02
CA ASP A 385 1.68 -2.85 12.82
C ASP A 385 2.67 -2.97 11.65
N PRO A 386 2.28 -3.59 10.51
CA PRO A 386 3.16 -3.83 9.38
C PRO A 386 3.60 -2.56 8.67
N ASP A 387 2.95 -1.44 8.94
CA ASP A 387 3.29 -0.13 8.41
C ASP A 387 4.14 0.71 9.37
N ALA A 388 4.45 0.19 10.56
CA ALA A 388 5.38 0.84 11.47
C ALA A 388 6.82 0.76 10.97
N VAL A 389 7.52 1.90 11.01
CA VAL A 389 8.99 1.94 10.86
C VAL A 389 9.60 1.17 12.03
N PRO A 390 10.32 0.08 11.76
CA PRO A 390 10.73 -0.84 12.81
C PRO A 390 11.99 -0.35 13.54
N GLY A 391 12.69 0.65 12.99
CA GLY A 391 13.88 1.28 13.57
C GLY A 391 14.57 2.25 12.60
N LEU A 392 15.72 2.77 13.03
CA LEU A 392 16.62 3.53 12.16
C LEU A 392 17.84 2.67 11.81
N ASP A 393 18.37 2.84 10.59
CA ASP A 393 19.61 2.21 10.16
C ASP A 393 20.84 2.84 10.85
N SER A 394 22.04 2.31 10.55
CA SER A 394 23.30 2.82 11.12
C SER A 394 23.65 4.26 10.71
N LEU A 395 22.95 4.81 9.71
CA LEU A 395 23.06 6.19 9.23
C LEU A 395 21.94 7.08 9.78
N GLY A 396 21.02 6.54 10.59
CA GLY A 396 19.89 7.26 11.18
C GLY A 396 18.68 7.41 10.26
N ARG A 397 18.61 6.67 9.15
CA ARG A 397 17.48 6.69 8.20
C ARG A 397 16.42 5.68 8.61
N ALA A 398 15.15 5.96 8.31
CA ALA A 398 14.06 5.02 8.58
C ALA A 398 14.25 3.71 7.82
N MET A 399 14.20 2.59 8.54
CA MET A 399 14.22 1.27 7.90
C MET A 399 12.88 1.00 7.19
N PRO A 400 12.87 0.12 6.17
CA PRO A 400 11.62 -0.30 5.53
C PRO A 400 10.64 -0.92 6.53
N THR A 401 9.35 -0.67 6.35
CA THR A 401 8.28 -1.33 7.13
C THR A 401 8.14 -2.80 6.73
N ASP A 402 7.37 -3.59 7.51
CA ASP A 402 7.12 -4.98 7.14
C ASP A 402 6.38 -5.11 5.81
N ARG A 403 5.47 -4.16 5.51
CA ARG A 403 4.81 -4.08 4.20
C ARG A 403 5.78 -3.78 3.07
N GLN A 404 6.73 -2.88 3.29
CA GLN A 404 7.76 -2.56 2.29
C GLN A 404 8.70 -3.75 2.08
N TYR A 405 9.15 -4.43 3.14
CA TYR A 405 9.89 -5.69 3.02
C TYR A 405 9.08 -6.75 2.27
N ALA A 406 7.78 -6.84 2.52
CA ALA A 406 6.90 -7.76 1.81
C ALA A 406 6.85 -7.45 0.31
N ARG A 407 6.69 -6.18 -0.06
CA ARG A 407 6.71 -5.75 -1.47
C ARG A 407 8.06 -5.99 -2.13
N MET A 408 9.16 -5.74 -1.44
CA MET A 408 10.52 -6.03 -1.95
C MET A 408 10.71 -7.52 -2.25
N ALA A 409 10.22 -8.37 -1.34
CA ALA A 409 10.25 -9.81 -1.52
C ALA A 409 9.40 -10.27 -2.72
N LEU A 410 8.20 -9.71 -2.87
CA LEU A 410 7.32 -9.99 -4.00
C LEU A 410 7.91 -9.50 -5.32
N GLN A 411 8.54 -8.32 -5.35
CA GLN A 411 9.24 -7.80 -6.53
C GLN A 411 10.38 -8.74 -6.91
N CYS A 412 11.20 -9.20 -5.96
CA CYS A 412 12.25 -10.19 -6.23
C CYS A 412 11.66 -11.48 -6.83
N LEU A 413 10.51 -11.94 -6.32
CA LEU A 413 9.85 -13.12 -6.86
C LEU A 413 9.34 -12.88 -8.29
N TYR A 414 8.73 -11.72 -8.53
CA TYR A 414 8.27 -11.32 -9.85
C TYR A 414 9.42 -11.21 -10.85
N ASP A 415 10.51 -10.54 -10.50
CA ASP A 415 11.70 -10.43 -11.36
C ASP A 415 12.29 -11.80 -11.72
N LEU A 416 12.26 -12.75 -10.77
CA LEU A 416 12.74 -14.11 -10.98
C LEU A 416 11.82 -14.97 -11.84
N THR A 417 10.51 -14.80 -11.74
CA THR A 417 9.57 -15.83 -12.22
C THR A 417 8.53 -15.31 -13.21
N GLY A 418 8.38 -13.99 -13.33
CA GLY A 418 7.27 -13.32 -13.99
C GLY A 418 5.91 -13.58 -13.32
N TRP A 419 5.88 -14.28 -12.18
CA TRP A 419 4.65 -14.63 -11.49
C TRP A 419 4.26 -13.54 -10.50
N LYS A 420 3.00 -13.10 -10.59
CA LYS A 420 2.39 -12.13 -9.68
C LYS A 420 0.99 -12.61 -9.25
N PRO A 421 0.71 -12.77 -7.95
CA PRO A 421 -0.62 -13.09 -7.44
C PRO A 421 -1.48 -11.83 -7.27
N ASP A 422 -2.81 -11.94 -7.32
CA ASP A 422 -3.71 -10.82 -6.97
C ASP A 422 -3.67 -10.50 -5.46
N SER A 423 -3.47 -11.53 -4.63
CA SER A 423 -3.40 -11.39 -3.17
C SER A 423 -2.57 -12.48 -2.54
N VAL A 424 -1.95 -12.16 -1.40
CA VAL A 424 -1.15 -13.08 -0.59
C VAL A 424 -1.39 -12.83 0.90
N TRP A 425 -1.20 -13.88 1.68
CA TRP A 425 -1.06 -13.76 3.13
C TRP A 425 0.41 -13.62 3.47
N CYS A 426 0.72 -12.65 4.32
CA CYS A 426 2.05 -12.39 4.83
C CYS A 426 2.09 -12.60 6.34
N LEU A 427 3.16 -13.22 6.82
CA LEU A 427 3.47 -13.30 8.23
C LEU A 427 4.80 -12.58 8.47
N ALA A 428 4.75 -11.51 9.26
CA ALA A 428 5.91 -10.75 9.67
C ALA A 428 6.45 -11.26 11.00
N THR A 429 7.70 -11.71 10.98
CA THR A 429 8.51 -11.98 12.18
C THR A 429 9.56 -10.89 12.34
N GLU A 430 10.27 -10.93 13.47
CA GLU A 430 11.41 -10.04 13.69
C GLU A 430 12.48 -10.23 12.60
N PHE A 431 12.62 -11.40 12.01
CA PHE A 431 13.72 -11.66 11.07
C PHE A 431 13.26 -11.82 9.63
N ASP A 432 11.96 -11.91 9.35
CA ASP A 432 11.50 -12.33 8.04
C ASP A 432 10.10 -11.81 7.72
N VAL A 433 9.81 -11.65 6.42
CA VAL A 433 8.45 -11.75 5.88
C VAL A 433 8.30 -13.11 5.19
N LEU A 434 7.26 -13.85 5.58
CA LEU A 434 6.90 -15.13 4.98
C LEU A 434 5.61 -14.99 4.19
N PHE A 435 5.50 -15.68 3.05
CA PHE A 435 4.31 -15.64 2.20
C PHE A 435 3.63 -16.98 2.07
N SER A 436 2.30 -16.94 2.05
CA SER A 436 1.46 -18.05 1.64
C SER A 436 0.24 -17.58 0.85
N LEU A 437 -0.31 -18.48 0.03
CA LEU A 437 -1.60 -18.27 -0.63
C LEU A 437 -2.79 -18.50 0.32
N TYR A 438 -2.54 -19.06 1.50
CA TYR A 438 -3.56 -19.41 2.48
C TYR A 438 -3.25 -18.78 3.84
N GLU A 439 -4.28 -18.34 4.55
CA GLU A 439 -4.16 -17.73 5.88
C GLU A 439 -3.50 -18.67 6.90
N ASP A 440 -3.78 -19.98 6.84
CA ASP A 440 -3.20 -21.03 7.70
C ASP A 440 -1.84 -21.56 7.20
N GLY A 441 -1.26 -20.86 6.22
CA GLY A 441 -0.15 -21.32 5.42
C GLY A 441 1.20 -21.40 6.14
N PHE A 442 1.39 -20.74 7.28
CA PHE A 442 2.74 -20.51 7.80
C PHE A 442 3.37 -21.68 8.55
N SER A 443 2.59 -22.75 8.80
CA SER A 443 3.07 -23.92 9.54
C SER A 443 3.87 -24.92 8.70
N ASN A 444 3.50 -25.07 7.42
CA ASN A 444 4.15 -25.99 6.46
C ASN A 444 3.87 -25.55 5.03
N ARG A 445 3.31 -24.36 4.82
CA ARG A 445 2.69 -23.94 3.57
C ARG A 445 3.20 -22.60 2.99
N SER A 446 4.30 -22.08 3.52
CA SER A 446 4.97 -20.88 3.00
C SER A 446 5.84 -21.22 1.79
N TYR A 447 5.79 -20.39 0.75
CA TYR A 447 6.55 -20.62 -0.49
C TYR A 447 7.75 -19.66 -0.67
N LEU A 448 7.74 -18.54 0.05
CA LEU A 448 8.77 -17.51 -0.03
C LEU A 448 9.03 -16.96 1.38
N SER A 449 10.29 -16.77 1.72
CA SER A 449 10.73 -16.01 2.89
C SER A 449 11.80 -15.01 2.47
N PHE A 450 11.69 -13.80 2.98
CA PHE A 450 12.67 -12.73 2.76
C PHE A 450 13.13 -12.17 4.10
N GLY A 451 14.43 -12.28 4.34
CA GLY A 451 15.08 -11.92 5.58
C GLY A 451 15.17 -10.41 5.78
N LYS A 452 14.66 -9.97 6.92
CA LYS A 452 14.89 -8.67 7.57
C LYS A 452 16.06 -8.83 8.53
N CYS A 453 17.01 -7.91 8.55
CA CYS A 453 18.04 -7.92 9.59
C CYS A 453 18.11 -6.57 10.30
N PHE A 454 18.18 -6.63 11.62
CA PHE A 454 17.98 -5.52 12.57
C PHE A 454 19.27 -4.89 13.11
N ASP A 455 20.45 -5.37 12.67
CA ASP A 455 21.75 -4.88 13.14
C ASP A 455 22.53 -4.14 12.04
N GLY A 456 23.72 -3.64 12.38
CA GLY A 456 24.51 -2.75 11.53
C GLY A 456 25.10 -3.37 10.26
N GLU A 457 24.92 -4.67 9.99
CA GLU A 457 25.43 -5.35 8.79
C GLU A 457 24.34 -5.68 7.77
N GLN A 458 23.11 -5.92 8.24
CA GLN A 458 21.88 -5.61 7.51
C GLN A 458 21.74 -6.39 6.14
N ILE A 459 22.32 -7.58 6.04
CA ILE A 459 22.45 -8.38 4.79
C ILE A 459 21.12 -9.02 4.34
N PRO A 460 20.56 -8.70 3.14
CA PRO A 460 19.34 -9.34 2.66
C PRO A 460 19.55 -10.83 2.36
N ALA A 461 18.55 -11.64 2.70
CA ALA A 461 18.53 -13.08 2.43
C ALA A 461 17.20 -13.48 1.79
N LEU A 462 17.27 -14.10 0.62
CA LEU A 462 16.12 -14.62 -0.12
C LEU A 462 16.10 -16.14 0.01
N SER A 463 14.99 -16.69 0.47
CA SER A 463 14.75 -18.14 0.54
C SER A 463 13.50 -18.51 -0.26
N LEU A 464 13.66 -19.40 -1.23
CA LEU A 464 12.59 -19.86 -2.12
C LEU A 464 12.29 -21.33 -1.84
N THR A 465 11.03 -21.63 -1.54
CA THR A 465 10.55 -23.00 -1.35
C THR A 465 9.78 -23.44 -2.57
N TRP A 466 10.35 -24.41 -3.29
CA TRP A 466 9.74 -25.01 -4.48
C TRP A 466 9.00 -26.28 -4.10
N ALA A 467 7.78 -26.45 -4.62
CA ALA A 467 7.03 -27.69 -4.49
C ALA A 467 6.40 -28.05 -5.83
N GLU A 468 6.53 -29.32 -6.25
CA GLU A 468 5.96 -29.83 -7.50
C GLU A 468 4.54 -30.42 -7.33
N GLN A 469 3.95 -30.35 -6.13
CA GLN A 469 2.62 -30.92 -5.88
C GLN A 469 1.51 -29.94 -6.32
N GLU A 470 0.49 -30.45 -7.03
CA GLU A 470 -0.59 -29.66 -7.65
C GLU A 470 -1.38 -28.76 -6.67
N ASP A 471 -1.34 -29.04 -5.37
CA ASP A 471 -2.16 -28.33 -4.38
C ASP A 471 -1.41 -27.30 -3.53
N TRP A 472 -0.07 -27.24 -3.60
CA TRP A 472 0.68 -26.37 -2.71
C TRP A 472 1.99 -25.81 -3.30
N SER A 473 2.09 -24.47 -3.26
CA SER A 473 3.00 -23.55 -3.97
C SER A 473 2.61 -23.28 -5.44
N PRO A 474 2.35 -22.01 -5.82
CA PRO A 474 2.11 -21.61 -7.20
C PRO A 474 3.39 -21.64 -8.06
N LEU A 475 4.55 -21.81 -7.41
CA LEU A 475 5.87 -21.78 -8.02
C LEU A 475 6.30 -23.21 -8.39
N SER A 476 5.97 -23.62 -9.63
CA SER A 476 6.52 -24.86 -10.19
C SER A 476 7.99 -24.66 -10.54
N ALA A 477 8.87 -25.44 -9.92
CA ALA A 477 10.32 -25.39 -10.17
C ALA A 477 10.64 -25.61 -11.66
N ALA A 478 9.98 -26.60 -12.27
CA ALA A 478 10.12 -26.89 -13.70
C ALA A 478 9.75 -25.70 -14.58
N ARG A 479 8.63 -25.02 -14.29
CA ARG A 479 8.22 -23.83 -15.06
C ARG A 479 9.18 -22.66 -14.85
N ALA A 480 9.66 -22.44 -13.62
CA ALA A 480 10.61 -21.37 -13.37
C ALA A 480 11.95 -21.62 -14.07
N ALA A 481 12.47 -22.85 -14.01
CA ALA A 481 13.68 -23.24 -14.73
C ALA A 481 13.53 -23.13 -16.26
N GLU A 482 12.35 -23.48 -16.79
CA GLU A 482 12.02 -23.29 -18.21
C GLU A 482 11.96 -21.82 -18.60
N HIS A 483 11.21 -21.01 -17.82
CA HIS A 483 11.06 -19.56 -18.04
C HIS A 483 12.41 -18.84 -18.06
N LEU A 484 13.30 -19.22 -17.14
CA LEU A 484 14.63 -18.64 -17.03
C LEU A 484 15.67 -19.28 -17.95
N GLY A 485 15.32 -20.36 -18.65
CA GLY A 485 16.25 -21.10 -19.50
C GLY A 485 17.43 -21.69 -18.74
N THR A 486 17.25 -22.06 -17.47
CA THR A 486 18.30 -22.61 -16.61
C THR A 486 18.36 -24.12 -16.60
N GLN A 487 17.52 -24.78 -17.41
CA GLN A 487 17.54 -26.23 -17.61
C GLN A 487 18.95 -26.69 -18.01
N GLY A 488 19.53 -27.60 -17.22
CA GLY A 488 20.87 -28.13 -17.43
C GLY A 488 22.01 -27.33 -16.78
N LEU A 489 21.74 -26.21 -16.11
CA LEU A 489 22.71 -25.53 -15.24
C LEU A 489 22.69 -26.14 -13.83
N THR A 490 23.83 -26.16 -13.15
CA THR A 490 23.96 -26.66 -11.77
C THR A 490 24.91 -25.80 -10.93
N GLY A 491 24.81 -25.90 -9.61
CA GLY A 491 25.72 -25.26 -8.66
C GLY A 491 25.84 -23.76 -8.86
N THR A 492 27.07 -23.24 -8.87
CA THR A 492 27.32 -21.79 -8.95
C THR A 492 27.01 -21.18 -10.32
N GLU A 493 27.01 -21.97 -11.40
CA GLU A 493 26.58 -21.48 -12.73
C GLU A 493 25.09 -21.22 -12.77
N LEU A 494 24.31 -22.15 -12.19
CA LEU A 494 22.88 -21.99 -11.98
C LEU A 494 22.60 -20.79 -11.07
N ALA A 495 23.31 -20.69 -9.95
CA ALA A 495 23.12 -19.59 -9.01
C ALA A 495 23.39 -18.22 -9.66
N GLN A 496 24.44 -18.09 -10.49
CA GLN A 496 24.69 -16.84 -11.22
C GLN A 496 23.54 -16.51 -12.19
N ALA A 497 23.06 -17.49 -12.96
CA ALA A 497 21.98 -17.23 -13.92
C ALA A 497 20.71 -16.69 -13.24
N TRP A 498 20.43 -17.09 -12.00
CA TRP A 498 19.34 -16.56 -11.19
C TRP A 498 19.70 -15.20 -10.57
N TYR A 499 20.91 -15.03 -10.06
CA TYR A 499 21.40 -13.75 -9.53
C TYR A 499 21.33 -12.61 -10.54
N ASP A 500 21.68 -12.88 -11.80
CA ASP A 500 21.67 -11.89 -12.88
C ASP A 500 20.24 -11.35 -13.17
N ARG A 501 19.20 -11.95 -12.58
CA ARG A 501 17.79 -11.57 -12.69
C ARG A 501 17.20 -11.01 -11.40
N LEU A 502 18.04 -10.76 -10.41
CA LEU A 502 17.66 -10.14 -9.14
C LEU A 502 18.30 -8.76 -9.07
N PRO A 503 17.86 -7.78 -9.88
CA PRO A 503 18.44 -6.44 -9.87
C PRO A 503 18.37 -5.85 -8.46
N PHE A 504 17.26 -6.11 -7.75
CA PHE A 504 17.04 -5.66 -6.39
C PHE A 504 18.04 -6.21 -5.36
N LEU A 505 18.60 -7.41 -5.58
CA LEU A 505 19.59 -8.01 -4.69
C LEU A 505 21.02 -7.94 -5.26
N SER A 506 21.21 -7.35 -6.43
CA SER A 506 22.49 -7.33 -7.13
C SER A 506 23.43 -6.25 -6.59
N GLY A 507 24.51 -6.68 -5.95
CA GLY A 507 25.67 -5.87 -5.58
C GLY A 507 26.57 -5.45 -6.74
N GLY A 508 26.33 -5.97 -7.96
CA GLY A 508 27.14 -5.71 -9.14
C GLY A 508 27.52 -6.99 -9.89
N PRO A 509 28.43 -6.90 -10.87
CA PRO A 509 28.82 -8.05 -11.69
C PRO A 509 29.57 -9.12 -10.88
N ILE A 510 29.30 -10.39 -11.24
CA ILE A 510 30.03 -11.54 -10.71
C ILE A 510 31.41 -11.65 -11.41
N ALA A 511 32.47 -11.58 -10.61
CA ALA A 511 33.86 -11.71 -11.03
C ALA A 511 34.31 -13.17 -11.09
N ASP A 512 33.93 -13.97 -10.09
CA ASP A 512 34.33 -15.36 -9.92
C ASP A 512 33.26 -16.18 -9.20
N ARG A 513 33.37 -17.51 -9.28
CA ARG A 513 32.44 -18.48 -8.67
C ARG A 513 33.24 -19.58 -7.99
N GLY A 514 32.78 -20.01 -6.82
CA GLY A 514 33.47 -21.12 -6.15
C GLY A 514 32.86 -21.46 -4.81
N PHE A 515 33.74 -21.65 -3.83
CA PHE A 515 33.37 -21.98 -2.47
C PHE A 515 33.86 -20.89 -1.52
N GLY A 516 32.97 -20.42 -0.65
CA GLY A 516 33.30 -19.49 0.41
C GLY A 516 34.19 -20.11 1.49
N PRO A 517 34.59 -19.32 2.50
CA PRO A 517 35.51 -19.76 3.56
C PRO A 517 34.98 -20.93 4.40
N TYR A 518 33.66 -21.15 4.42
CA TYR A 518 33.01 -22.25 5.13
C TYR A 518 32.70 -23.45 4.23
N GLY A 519 33.14 -23.44 2.97
CA GLY A 519 32.88 -24.51 2.01
C GLY A 519 31.50 -24.48 1.38
N ASP A 520 30.71 -23.42 1.61
CA ASP A 520 29.44 -23.19 0.93
C ASP A 520 29.66 -22.65 -0.50
N PRO A 521 28.82 -23.01 -1.47
CA PRO A 521 28.81 -22.37 -2.78
C PRO A 521 28.67 -20.85 -2.68
N ALA A 522 29.44 -20.13 -3.48
CA ALA A 522 29.52 -18.67 -3.42
C ALA A 522 29.73 -18.02 -4.79
N LEU A 523 29.20 -16.80 -4.93
CA LEU A 523 29.45 -15.87 -6.04
C LEU A 523 30.28 -14.70 -5.52
N PHE A 524 31.38 -14.36 -6.20
CA PHE A 524 32.29 -13.29 -5.81
C PHE A 524 32.12 -12.10 -6.74
N LEU A 525 31.93 -10.91 -6.17
CA LEU A 525 31.80 -9.66 -6.92
C LEU A 525 33.17 -9.07 -7.28
N ASP A 526 33.20 -8.20 -8.29
CA ASP A 526 34.42 -7.48 -8.72
C ASP A 526 35.03 -6.60 -7.60
N ASP A 527 34.21 -6.17 -6.64
CA ASP A 527 34.66 -5.37 -5.49
C ASP A 527 35.04 -6.20 -4.25
N GLY A 528 35.15 -7.53 -4.41
CA GLY A 528 35.62 -8.45 -3.37
C GLY A 528 34.56 -8.91 -2.38
N ARG A 529 33.32 -8.44 -2.54
CA ARG A 529 32.15 -8.90 -1.79
C ARG A 529 31.67 -10.28 -2.26
N THR A 530 30.87 -10.97 -1.44
CA THR A 530 30.53 -12.38 -1.71
C THR A 530 29.07 -12.70 -1.36
N TYR A 531 28.38 -13.38 -2.27
CA TYR A 531 27.07 -13.99 -2.01
C TYR A 531 27.23 -15.46 -1.67
N ARG A 532 26.57 -15.90 -0.61
CA ARG A 532 26.31 -17.30 -0.31
C ARG A 532 25.08 -17.75 -1.08
N VAL A 533 25.16 -18.92 -1.72
CA VAL A 533 24.07 -19.45 -2.55
C VAL A 533 23.79 -20.91 -2.25
N GLN A 534 22.54 -21.32 -2.43
CA GLN A 534 22.15 -22.72 -2.52
C GLN A 534 21.22 -22.91 -3.72
N THR A 535 21.39 -24.03 -4.40
CA THR A 535 20.59 -24.44 -5.55
C THR A 535 20.01 -25.83 -5.31
N ASP A 536 18.88 -26.11 -5.96
CA ASP A 536 18.44 -27.47 -6.21
C ASP A 536 18.81 -27.83 -7.65
N ASP A 537 19.88 -28.60 -7.79
CA ASP A 537 20.43 -29.00 -9.09
C ASP A 537 19.55 -30.01 -9.84
N ALA A 538 18.68 -30.74 -9.13
CA ALA A 538 17.74 -31.66 -9.76
C ALA A 538 16.56 -30.90 -10.39
N LEU A 539 16.16 -29.80 -9.75
CA LEU A 539 15.10 -28.93 -10.21
C LEU A 539 15.61 -27.75 -11.07
N HIS A 540 16.92 -27.52 -11.12
CA HIS A 540 17.56 -26.41 -11.82
C HIS A 540 17.08 -25.02 -11.36
N VAL A 541 16.90 -24.86 -10.04
CA VAL A 541 16.41 -23.61 -9.41
C VAL A 541 17.30 -23.13 -8.27
N LEU A 542 17.24 -21.82 -7.99
CA LEU A 542 17.83 -21.20 -6.80
C LEU A 542 16.91 -21.44 -5.59
N THR A 543 17.46 -21.87 -4.45
CA THR A 543 16.70 -22.07 -3.20
C THR A 543 17.08 -21.06 -2.13
N TYR A 544 18.30 -20.54 -2.18
CA TYR A 544 18.79 -19.57 -1.21
C TYR A 544 19.83 -18.64 -1.84
N LEU A 545 19.71 -17.34 -1.54
CA LEU A 545 20.70 -16.32 -1.87
C LEU A 545 20.81 -15.36 -0.69
N GLN A 546 22.03 -15.21 -0.16
CA GLN A 546 22.34 -14.23 0.88
C GLN A 546 23.62 -13.53 0.50
N GLY A 547 23.63 -12.21 0.49
CA GLY A 547 24.88 -11.48 0.26
C GLY A 547 24.74 -9.99 0.50
N PRO A 548 25.87 -9.28 0.43
CA PRO A 548 25.97 -7.91 0.88
C PRO A 548 25.11 -7.00 0.01
N TYR A 549 24.71 -5.86 0.58
CA TYR A 549 23.81 -4.92 -0.07
C TYR A 549 24.11 -4.62 -1.54
N PRO A 550 23.07 -4.48 -2.38
CA PRO A 550 23.16 -3.66 -3.58
C PRO A 550 23.75 -2.29 -3.23
N LYS A 551 24.62 -1.75 -4.09
CA LYS A 551 25.25 -0.44 -3.83
C LYS A 551 24.22 0.68 -3.63
N ASP A 552 23.03 0.51 -4.20
CA ASP A 552 21.96 1.51 -4.20
C ASP A 552 21.13 1.54 -2.91
N PHE A 553 21.26 0.56 -2.00
CA PHE A 553 20.64 0.62 -0.65
C PHE A 553 21.30 1.67 0.25
N GLN A 554 22.48 2.17 -0.13
CA GLN A 554 23.22 3.20 0.60
C GLN A 554 23.06 4.59 -0.04
N GLY A 555 22.20 4.72 -1.07
CA GLY A 555 21.92 5.97 -1.78
C GLY A 555 21.37 7.08 -0.90
#